data_AF-A0A8T2BLE9-F1
#
_entry.id   AF-A0A8T2BLE9-F1
#
_cell.length_a   1.000
_cell.length_b   1.000
_cell.length_c   1.000
_cell.angle_alpha   90.00
_cell.angle_beta   90.00
_cell.angle_gamma   90.00
#
_symmetry.space_group_name_H-M   'P 1'
#
loop_
_entity.id
_entity.type
_entity.pdbx_description
1 polymer ?
#
loop_
_entity_poly.entity_id
_entity_poly.type
_entity_poly.pdbx_seq_one_letter_code
_entity_poly.pdbx_strand_id
1 'polypeptide(L)'
;MFGFQVSVFTRWSEEMLREMLGCCKVYISEARNKTALEAIERAVKAFPPAAIVNKFEDAAYARVGYTVVSSLAHGSSSSLKNAVFAMVKTALDTINLELHCGSHPRLGVVDHICFHPLSQTSLEQVSSVANSVAMDIGSILRVPTYLYGAAEKEQCTLDSIRRKLGYFKANREGHEWAGGLELEMVPVKPDAGPQEVSKAKGVVAVGACGWVSNYNVPVRSNDLKAVRRMARKASERGGGLASVQTMALVHGEGVIEVACNLLNPSQVGGDEVQGLIERLGREEGLLVGKGYYTDYTPDQIVQRYMDLLSNS
;
A
#
# COMPACT_ATOMS: atom_id res chain seq x y z
N MET A 1 10.42 -52.94 8.98
CA MET A 1 11.08 -51.61 8.95
C MET A 1 10.34 -50.75 7.94
N PHE A 2 9.35 -49.99 8.39
CA PHE A 2 8.71 -48.97 7.57
C PHE A 2 9.46 -47.67 7.81
N GLY A 3 10.25 -47.25 6.82
CA GLY A 3 10.92 -45.95 6.82
C GLY A 3 9.91 -44.86 6.47
N PHE A 4 9.70 -43.94 7.41
CA PHE A 4 8.89 -42.74 7.23
C PHE A 4 9.53 -41.81 6.20
N GLN A 5 8.76 -41.49 5.16
CA GLN A 5 9.01 -40.42 4.21
C GLN A 5 8.52 -39.12 4.86
N VAL A 6 9.43 -38.29 5.38
CA VAL A 6 9.08 -36.99 5.96
C VAL A 6 9.38 -35.89 4.94
N SER A 7 8.29 -35.44 4.32
CA SER A 7 7.92 -34.05 4.01
C SER A 7 8.96 -33.13 3.33
N VAL A 8 8.68 -32.86 2.06
CA VAL A 8 9.17 -31.70 1.29
C VAL A 8 8.51 -30.43 1.82
N PHE A 9 9.02 -29.84 2.89
CA PHE A 9 8.79 -28.43 3.23
C PHE A 9 10.02 -27.94 4.02
N THR A 10 10.48 -26.74 3.67
CA THR A 10 11.59 -25.97 4.25
C THR A 10 13.02 -26.53 4.11
N ARG A 11 13.61 -26.32 2.92
CA ARG A 11 15.07 -26.18 2.79
C ARG A 11 15.39 -25.00 1.88
N TRP A 12 15.37 -23.80 2.46
CA TRP A 12 16.00 -22.63 1.84
C TRP A 12 17.45 -22.98 1.53
N SER A 13 17.96 -22.72 0.32
CA SER A 13 19.40 -22.79 0.11
C SER A 13 20.04 -21.64 0.89
N GLU A 14 21.22 -21.85 1.48
CA GLU A 14 21.93 -20.77 2.21
C GLU A 14 22.22 -19.55 1.33
N GLU A 15 22.25 -19.69 0.01
CA GLU A 15 22.33 -18.58 -0.95
C GLU A 15 21.05 -17.75 -0.99
N MET A 16 19.86 -18.37 -0.93
CA MET A 16 18.56 -17.66 -0.96
C MET A 16 18.35 -16.75 0.27
N LEU A 17 18.86 -17.14 1.44
CA LEU A 17 18.84 -16.32 2.65
C LEU A 17 19.87 -15.19 2.64
N ARG A 18 20.79 -15.16 1.66
CA ARG A 18 21.83 -14.14 1.49
C ARG A 18 21.50 -13.10 0.43
N GLU A 19 20.44 -13.30 -0.37
CA GLU A 19 20.04 -12.31 -1.36
C GLU A 19 19.48 -11.04 -0.70
N MET A 20 19.95 -9.89 -1.18
CA MET A 20 19.39 -8.60 -0.82
C MET A 20 18.19 -8.31 -1.71
N LEU A 21 16.99 -8.53 -1.19
CA LEU A 21 15.74 -8.27 -1.90
C LEU A 21 15.07 -7.00 -1.37
N GLY A 22 14.55 -6.20 -2.29
CA GLY A 22 13.67 -5.08 -1.99
C GLY A 22 12.26 -5.40 -2.44
N CYS A 23 11.29 -5.05 -1.61
CA CYS A 23 9.88 -5.07 -1.96
C CYS A 23 9.34 -3.64 -2.04
N CYS A 24 8.50 -3.37 -3.02
CA CYS A 24 7.77 -2.12 -3.15
C CYS A 24 6.28 -2.39 -3.31
N LYS A 25 5.46 -1.81 -2.43
CA LYS A 25 4.01 -1.79 -2.54
C LYS A 25 3.59 -0.47 -3.18
N VAL A 26 2.99 -0.53 -4.37
CA VAL A 26 2.52 0.63 -5.14
C VAL A 26 1.00 0.62 -5.15
N TYR A 27 0.38 1.69 -4.64
CA TYR A 27 -1.08 1.81 -4.63
C TYR A 27 -1.55 2.89 -5.59
N ILE A 28 -2.46 2.52 -6.48
CA ILE A 28 -2.95 3.37 -7.57
C ILE A 28 -4.47 3.49 -7.46
N SER A 29 -4.97 4.72 -7.58
CA SER A 29 -6.38 5.08 -7.59
C SER A 29 -7.04 4.73 -8.93
N GLU A 30 -7.09 3.44 -9.25
CA GLU A 30 -7.74 2.86 -10.42
C GLU A 30 -8.06 1.38 -10.16
N ALA A 31 -9.18 0.87 -10.70
CA ALA A 31 -9.53 -0.56 -10.66
C ALA A 31 -10.44 -1.00 -11.83
N ARG A 32 -10.78 -0.09 -12.75
CA ARG A 32 -11.77 -0.27 -13.81
C ARG A 32 -11.14 -0.17 -15.20
N ASN A 33 -10.21 0.77 -15.40
CA ASN A 33 -9.51 0.95 -16.67
C ASN A 33 -8.46 -0.15 -16.91
N LYS A 34 -8.91 -1.31 -17.41
CA LYS A 34 -8.04 -2.47 -17.67
C LYS A 34 -6.86 -2.15 -18.58
N THR A 35 -7.07 -1.33 -19.61
CA THR A 35 -6.00 -0.95 -20.54
C THR A 35 -4.87 -0.17 -19.85
N ALA A 36 -5.22 0.76 -18.95
CA ALA A 36 -4.22 1.46 -18.13
C ALA A 36 -3.51 0.51 -17.17
N LEU A 37 -4.26 -0.36 -16.48
CA LEU A 37 -3.69 -1.33 -15.54
C LEU A 37 -2.70 -2.29 -16.23
N GLU A 38 -3.07 -2.85 -17.38
CA GLU A 38 -2.18 -3.69 -18.19
C GLU A 38 -0.94 -2.94 -18.68
N ALA A 39 -1.07 -1.65 -19.03
CA ALA A 39 0.07 -0.84 -19.43
C ALA A 39 1.06 -0.64 -18.25
N ILE A 40 0.54 -0.38 -17.05
CA ILE A 40 1.33 -0.25 -15.82
C ILE A 40 2.05 -1.56 -15.53
N GLU A 41 1.36 -2.70 -15.62
CA GLU A 41 1.97 -4.03 -15.42
C GLU A 41 3.08 -4.33 -16.45
N ARG A 42 2.86 -3.97 -17.73
CA ARG A 42 3.87 -4.12 -18.78
C ARG A 42 5.11 -3.27 -18.54
N ALA A 43 4.99 -2.10 -17.91
CA ALA A 43 6.12 -1.21 -17.65
C ALA A 43 7.19 -1.87 -16.76
N VAL A 44 6.81 -2.77 -15.85
CA VAL A 44 7.76 -3.51 -15.00
C VAL A 44 8.62 -4.48 -15.82
N LYS A 45 8.05 -5.10 -16.85
CA LYS A 45 8.72 -6.14 -17.66
C LYS A 45 9.97 -5.65 -18.38
N ALA A 46 10.13 -4.34 -18.56
CA ALA A 46 11.32 -3.74 -19.17
C ALA A 46 12.55 -3.72 -18.24
N PHE A 47 12.39 -4.08 -16.96
CA PHE A 47 13.43 -3.94 -15.94
C PHE A 47 13.68 -5.24 -15.16
N PRO A 48 14.12 -6.34 -15.82
CA PRO A 48 14.55 -7.53 -15.09
C PRO A 48 15.71 -7.20 -14.11
N PRO A 49 15.81 -7.90 -12.97
CA PRO A 49 14.95 -8.99 -12.52
C PRO A 49 13.69 -8.52 -11.76
N ALA A 50 13.26 -7.26 -11.87
CA ALA A 50 12.06 -6.80 -11.17
C ALA A 50 10.79 -7.51 -11.66
N ALA A 51 9.96 -7.95 -10.72
CA ALA A 51 8.74 -8.69 -11.00
C ALA A 51 7.58 -8.27 -10.10
N ILE A 52 6.36 -8.28 -10.65
CA ILE A 52 5.12 -8.14 -9.89
C ILE A 52 4.78 -9.51 -9.30
N VAL A 53 4.77 -9.62 -7.98
CA VAL A 53 4.53 -10.90 -7.26
C VAL A 53 3.11 -11.00 -6.70
N ASN A 54 2.43 -9.87 -6.55
CA ASN A 54 1.04 -9.79 -6.14
C ASN A 54 0.35 -8.57 -6.80
N LYS A 55 -0.94 -8.74 -7.06
CA LYS A 55 -1.87 -7.71 -7.50
C LYS A 55 -3.17 -7.89 -6.71
N PHE A 56 -3.60 -6.84 -6.02
CA PHE A 56 -4.87 -6.80 -5.30
C PHE A 56 -5.74 -5.68 -5.88
N GLU A 57 -6.80 -6.06 -6.59
CA GLU A 57 -7.77 -5.14 -7.18
C GLU A 57 -9.01 -5.03 -6.31
N ASP A 58 -9.35 -3.82 -5.90
CA ASP A 58 -10.57 -3.52 -5.15
C ASP A 58 -11.47 -2.55 -5.92
N ALA A 59 -12.54 -3.09 -6.49
CA ALA A 59 -13.47 -2.33 -7.31
C ALA A 59 -14.30 -1.32 -6.50
N ALA A 60 -14.63 -1.63 -5.25
CA ALA A 60 -15.41 -0.74 -4.38
C ALA A 60 -14.56 0.46 -3.95
N TYR A 61 -13.29 0.22 -3.60
CA TYR A 61 -12.32 1.27 -3.33
C TYR A 61 -11.84 2.01 -4.58
N ALA A 62 -12.10 1.45 -5.77
CA ALA A 62 -11.56 1.93 -7.04
C ALA A 62 -10.04 2.11 -6.95
N ARG A 63 -9.36 1.08 -6.42
CA ARG A 63 -7.94 1.11 -6.09
C ARG A 63 -7.30 -0.26 -6.37
N VAL A 64 -6.07 -0.23 -6.85
CA VAL A 64 -5.24 -1.42 -7.02
C VAL A 64 -3.96 -1.28 -6.19
N GLY A 65 -3.53 -2.39 -5.59
CA GLY A 65 -2.22 -2.53 -4.97
C GLY A 65 -1.37 -3.50 -5.80
N TYR A 66 -0.15 -3.11 -6.12
CA TYR A 66 0.87 -3.99 -6.70
C TYR A 66 2.00 -4.20 -5.71
N THR A 67 2.48 -5.44 -5.61
CA THR A 67 3.70 -5.77 -4.87
C THR A 67 4.77 -6.15 -5.88
N VAL A 68 5.84 -5.35 -5.93
CA VAL A 68 6.97 -5.51 -6.86
C VAL A 68 8.21 -5.90 -6.06
N VAL A 69 8.93 -6.91 -6.51
CA VAL A 69 10.16 -7.39 -5.87
C VAL A 69 11.30 -7.39 -6.89
N SER A 70 12.50 -7.07 -6.43
CA SER A 70 13.73 -7.20 -7.20
C SER A 70 14.91 -7.36 -6.26
N SER A 71 16.01 -7.91 -6.79
CA SER A 71 17.32 -7.77 -6.15
C SER A 71 17.73 -6.30 -6.03
N LEU A 72 18.35 -5.96 -4.89
CA LEU A 72 18.91 -4.65 -4.55
C LEU A 72 20.43 -4.64 -4.52
N ALA A 73 21.10 -5.61 -5.15
CA ALA A 73 22.55 -5.69 -5.23
C ALA A 73 23.24 -4.40 -5.74
N HIS A 74 22.50 -3.50 -6.39
CA HIS A 74 23.00 -2.24 -6.95
C HIS A 74 22.38 -0.96 -6.35
N GLY A 75 21.77 -1.04 -5.16
CA GLY A 75 21.30 0.14 -4.40
C GLY A 75 20.35 1.06 -5.19
N SER A 76 20.67 2.35 -5.29
CA SER A 76 19.86 3.39 -5.95
C SER A 76 19.77 3.26 -7.48
N SER A 77 20.57 2.40 -8.10
CA SER A 77 20.45 2.05 -9.52
C SER A 77 19.78 0.70 -9.75
N SER A 78 19.06 0.19 -8.75
CA SER A 78 18.39 -1.11 -8.82
C SER A 78 17.24 -1.13 -9.84
N SER A 79 17.01 -2.31 -10.43
CA SER A 79 15.84 -2.55 -11.28
C SER A 79 14.52 -2.26 -10.58
N LEU A 80 14.47 -2.38 -9.24
CA LEU A 80 13.30 -1.99 -8.45
C LEU A 80 12.95 -0.51 -8.63
N LYS A 81 13.95 0.38 -8.52
CA LYS A 81 13.75 1.83 -8.70
C LYS A 81 13.14 2.12 -10.07
N ASN A 82 13.78 1.60 -11.11
CA ASN A 82 13.40 1.89 -12.50
C ASN A 82 12.02 1.32 -12.84
N ALA A 83 11.72 0.10 -12.38
CA ALA A 83 10.41 -0.52 -12.54
C ALA A 83 9.31 0.31 -11.86
N VAL A 84 9.50 0.69 -10.60
CA VAL A 84 8.50 1.49 -9.84
C VAL A 84 8.32 2.86 -10.47
N PHE A 85 9.40 3.54 -10.86
CA PHE A 85 9.31 4.83 -11.57
C PHE A 85 8.55 4.70 -12.89
N ALA A 86 8.81 3.66 -13.68
CA ALA A 86 8.10 3.40 -14.94
C ALA A 86 6.61 3.09 -14.72
N MET A 87 6.25 2.35 -13.67
CA MET A 87 4.86 2.16 -13.27
C MET A 87 4.17 3.48 -12.94
N VAL A 88 4.81 4.32 -12.12
CA VAL A 88 4.26 5.63 -11.72
C VAL A 88 4.08 6.54 -12.93
N LYS A 89 5.10 6.64 -13.79
CA LYS A 89 5.01 7.41 -15.03
C LYS A 89 3.84 6.91 -15.88
N THR A 90 3.73 5.61 -16.10
CA THR A 90 2.66 5.03 -16.91
C THR A 90 1.28 5.29 -16.30
N ALA A 91 1.15 5.18 -14.98
CA ALA A 91 -0.10 5.50 -14.29
C ALA A 91 -0.50 6.97 -14.48
N LEU A 92 0.44 7.91 -14.31
CA LEU A 92 0.20 9.34 -14.48
C LEU A 92 -0.09 9.75 -15.94
N ASP A 93 0.41 8.98 -16.91
CA ASP A 93 0.18 9.23 -18.34
C ASP A 93 -1.15 8.64 -18.83
N THR A 94 -1.69 7.61 -18.16
CA THR A 94 -2.84 6.83 -18.66
C THR A 94 -4.11 6.96 -17.81
N ILE A 95 -4.01 7.49 -16.59
CA ILE A 95 -5.14 7.67 -15.67
C ILE A 95 -5.35 9.17 -15.42
N ASN A 96 -6.59 9.63 -15.53
CA ASN A 96 -7.00 10.97 -15.12
C ASN A 96 -7.79 10.91 -13.81
N LEU A 97 -7.22 11.44 -12.73
CA LEU A 97 -7.85 11.51 -11.41
C LEU A 97 -9.17 12.30 -11.41
N GLU A 98 -9.38 13.24 -12.34
CA GLU A 98 -10.64 13.97 -12.48
C GLU A 98 -11.83 13.07 -12.80
N LEU A 99 -11.57 11.89 -13.38
CA LEU A 99 -12.58 10.90 -13.71
C LEU A 99 -12.71 9.81 -12.63
N HIS A 100 -11.85 9.84 -11.60
CA HIS A 100 -11.85 8.84 -10.54
C HIS A 100 -13.03 9.05 -9.58
N CYS A 101 -13.63 7.95 -9.14
CA CYS A 101 -14.59 7.92 -8.03
C CYS A 101 -14.44 6.61 -7.25
N GLY A 102 -14.32 6.66 -5.92
CA GLY A 102 -14.26 5.48 -5.07
C GLY A 102 -14.50 5.81 -3.60
N SER A 103 -14.67 4.79 -2.76
CA SER A 103 -14.89 4.96 -1.32
C SER A 103 -13.61 4.98 -0.49
N HIS A 104 -12.46 4.64 -1.08
CA HIS A 104 -11.18 4.76 -0.41
C HIS A 104 -10.63 6.20 -0.56
N PRO A 105 -10.14 6.82 0.52
CA PRO A 105 -9.48 8.11 0.43
C PRO A 105 -8.30 8.09 -0.53
N ARG A 106 -8.09 9.21 -1.24
CA ARG A 106 -6.95 9.38 -2.14
C ARG A 106 -6.73 10.86 -2.41
N LEU A 107 -5.47 11.21 -2.67
CA LEU A 107 -5.08 12.55 -3.09
C LEU A 107 -4.30 12.56 -4.42
N GLY A 108 -4.12 11.40 -5.06
CA GLY A 108 -3.39 11.29 -6.32
C GLY A 108 -3.74 10.03 -7.09
N VAL A 109 -3.35 10.01 -8.37
CA VAL A 109 -3.41 8.80 -9.22
C VAL A 109 -2.58 7.70 -8.57
N VAL A 110 -1.36 8.01 -8.14
CA VAL A 110 -0.56 7.13 -7.28
C VAL A 110 -0.72 7.62 -5.86
N ASP A 111 -1.50 6.89 -5.06
CA ASP A 111 -1.86 7.30 -3.70
C ASP A 111 -0.65 7.27 -2.77
N HIS A 112 0.02 6.12 -2.70
CA HIS A 112 1.31 6.03 -2.02
C HIS A 112 2.13 4.83 -2.52
N ILE A 113 3.43 4.91 -2.22
CA ILE A 113 4.44 3.93 -2.54
C ILE A 113 5.21 3.63 -1.26
N CYS A 114 5.36 2.36 -0.91
CA CYS A 114 6.13 1.96 0.27
C CYS A 114 7.17 0.90 -0.07
N PHE A 115 8.42 1.18 0.25
CA PHE A 115 9.51 0.22 0.14
C PHE A 115 9.72 -0.50 1.47
N HIS A 116 9.85 -1.82 1.40
CA HIS A 116 10.06 -2.70 2.55
C HIS A 116 11.33 -3.53 2.34
N PRO A 117 12.18 -3.64 3.37
CA PRO A 117 13.31 -4.55 3.33
C PRO A 117 12.80 -6.01 3.33
N LEU A 118 13.44 -6.86 2.54
CA LEU A 118 13.27 -8.31 2.57
C LEU A 118 14.64 -9.00 2.71
N SER A 119 14.65 -10.20 3.28
CA SER A 119 15.86 -11.01 3.46
C SER A 119 16.96 -10.21 4.21
N GLN A 120 18.16 -10.07 3.64
CA GLN A 120 19.28 -9.34 4.28
C GLN A 120 19.28 -7.83 4.02
N THR A 121 18.30 -7.30 3.31
CA THR A 121 18.24 -5.87 2.98
C THR A 121 17.93 -5.06 4.24
N SER A 122 18.65 -3.97 4.45
CA SER A 122 18.39 -3.05 5.56
C SER A 122 17.31 -2.01 5.22
N LEU A 123 16.71 -1.40 6.24
CA LEU A 123 15.74 -0.33 6.06
C LEU A 123 16.36 0.91 5.38
N GLU A 124 17.63 1.19 5.65
CA GLU A 124 18.39 2.30 5.05
C GLU A 124 18.57 2.09 3.55
N GLN A 125 18.80 0.85 3.12
CA GLN A 125 18.97 0.52 1.70
C GLN A 125 17.68 0.78 0.91
N VAL A 126 16.53 0.31 1.43
CA VAL A 126 15.25 0.60 0.77
C VAL A 126 14.83 2.07 0.90
N SER A 127 15.22 2.74 1.98
CA SER A 127 15.03 4.19 2.13
C SER A 127 15.79 4.99 1.07
N SER A 128 17.02 4.60 0.73
CA SER A 128 17.79 5.21 -0.34
C SER A 128 17.09 5.07 -1.71
N VAL A 129 16.52 3.89 -1.99
CA VAL A 129 15.72 3.66 -3.21
C VAL A 129 14.46 4.53 -3.21
N ALA A 130 13.71 4.57 -2.11
CA ALA A 130 12.51 5.38 -1.96
C ALA A 130 12.78 6.87 -2.20
N ASN A 131 13.86 7.41 -1.60
CA ASN A 131 14.32 8.77 -1.83
C ASN A 131 14.63 9.03 -3.30
N SER A 132 15.37 8.12 -3.95
CA SER A 132 15.73 8.29 -5.36
C SER A 132 14.49 8.29 -6.27
N VAL A 133 13.53 7.40 -6.04
CA VAL A 133 12.25 7.39 -6.78
C VAL A 133 11.47 8.68 -6.55
N ALA A 134 11.38 9.15 -5.30
CA ALA A 134 10.64 10.37 -4.97
C ALA A 134 11.23 11.61 -5.66
N MET A 135 12.57 11.72 -5.69
CA MET A 135 13.27 12.81 -6.38
C MET A 135 13.00 12.79 -7.89
N ASP A 136 13.00 11.60 -8.52
CA ASP A 136 12.71 11.46 -9.94
C ASP A 136 11.24 11.78 -10.25
N ILE A 137 10.29 11.32 -9.43
CA ILE A 137 8.86 11.68 -9.58
C ILE A 137 8.68 13.19 -9.48
N GLY A 138 9.25 13.82 -8.45
CA GLY A 138 9.14 15.26 -8.23
C GLY A 138 9.77 16.09 -9.35
N SER A 139 11.00 15.74 -9.76
CA SER A 139 11.77 16.53 -10.72
C SER A 139 11.36 16.27 -12.17
N ILE A 140 11.22 14.99 -12.58
CA ILE A 140 10.97 14.59 -13.97
C ILE A 140 9.48 14.61 -14.28
N LEU A 141 8.65 14.02 -13.41
CA LEU A 141 7.19 13.92 -13.65
C LEU A 141 6.43 15.16 -13.18
N ARG A 142 7.12 16.06 -12.45
CA ARG A 142 6.61 17.35 -11.97
C ARG A 142 5.36 17.20 -11.11
N VAL A 143 5.41 16.28 -10.14
CA VAL A 143 4.31 15.99 -9.21
C VAL A 143 4.75 16.31 -7.78
N PRO A 144 3.94 17.03 -6.96
CA PRO A 144 4.24 17.22 -5.54
C PRO A 144 4.40 15.87 -4.84
N THR A 145 5.59 15.62 -4.32
CA THR A 145 5.97 14.32 -3.76
C THR A 145 6.41 14.49 -2.31
N TYR A 146 5.81 13.69 -1.43
CA TYR A 146 6.05 13.71 0.01
C TYR A 146 6.75 12.44 0.45
N LEU A 147 7.76 12.59 1.30
CA LEU A 147 8.47 11.48 1.92
C LEU A 147 7.82 11.11 3.25
N TYR A 148 7.92 9.83 3.63
CA TYR A 148 7.54 9.37 4.97
C TYR A 148 8.36 8.14 5.42
N GLY A 149 8.25 7.82 6.71
CA GLY A 149 8.97 6.71 7.33
C GLY A 149 10.48 6.95 7.26
N ALA A 150 11.26 5.89 7.13
CA ALA A 150 12.72 5.98 7.05
C ALA A 150 13.24 6.74 5.82
N ALA A 151 12.39 7.03 4.82
CA ALA A 151 12.75 7.85 3.67
C ALA A 151 12.76 9.35 3.99
N GLU A 152 12.09 9.76 5.07
CA GLU A 152 12.00 11.16 5.50
C GLU A 152 12.89 11.37 6.74
N LYS A 153 13.56 12.52 6.81
CA LYS A 153 14.59 12.79 7.83
C LYS A 153 14.01 12.84 9.25
N GLU A 154 12.83 13.42 9.41
CA GLU A 154 12.10 13.46 10.69
C GLU A 154 11.30 12.17 10.95
N GLN A 155 11.37 11.20 10.03
CA GLN A 155 10.68 9.92 10.07
C GLN A 155 9.18 10.03 10.33
N CYS A 156 8.54 11.06 9.78
CA CYS A 156 7.11 11.24 9.96
C CYS A 156 6.30 10.07 9.36
N THR A 157 5.15 9.76 9.96
CA THR A 157 4.30 8.66 9.50
C THR A 157 3.47 9.06 8.28
N LEU A 158 3.06 8.06 7.48
CA LEU A 158 2.17 8.29 6.34
C LEU A 158 0.84 8.95 6.77
N ASP A 159 0.28 8.56 7.92
CA ASP A 159 -0.95 9.15 8.42
C ASP A 159 -0.77 10.61 8.89
N SER A 160 0.44 11.01 9.28
CA SER A 160 0.78 12.41 9.57
C SER A 160 0.77 13.26 8.29
N ILE A 161 1.46 12.81 7.23
CA ILE A 161 1.44 13.46 5.91
C ILE A 161 0.03 13.57 5.37
N ARG A 162 -0.72 12.46 5.38
CA ARG A 162 -2.12 12.42 4.94
C ARG A 162 -3.01 13.41 5.69
N ARG A 163 -2.83 13.57 7.01
CA ARG A 163 -3.58 14.59 7.79
C ARG A 163 -3.25 16.01 7.36
N LYS A 164 -1.96 16.32 7.18
CA LYS A 164 -1.50 17.64 6.72
C LYS A 164 -2.08 18.03 5.36
N LEU A 165 -2.30 17.03 4.48
CA LEU A 165 -2.83 17.23 3.12
C LEU A 165 -4.36 17.07 3.03
N GLY A 166 -5.07 16.87 4.13
CA GLY A 166 -6.53 16.77 4.12
C GLY A 166 -7.10 15.43 3.62
N TYR A 167 -6.29 14.38 3.56
CA TYR A 167 -6.64 13.05 3.04
C TYR A 167 -7.94 12.45 3.57
N PHE A 168 -8.20 12.61 4.87
CA PHE A 168 -9.32 11.99 5.58
C PHE A 168 -10.63 12.78 5.49
N LYS A 169 -10.68 13.81 4.63
CA LYS A 169 -11.90 14.57 4.34
C LYS A 169 -12.32 14.23 2.91
N ALA A 170 -13.50 13.66 2.76
CA ALA A 170 -14.10 13.45 1.44
C ALA A 170 -14.32 14.80 0.75
N ASN A 171 -14.08 14.85 -0.56
CA ASN A 171 -14.21 16.06 -1.37
C ASN A 171 -15.58 16.15 -2.09
N ARG A 172 -16.47 15.18 -1.88
CA ARG A 172 -17.85 15.15 -2.38
C ARG A 172 -18.81 14.83 -1.24
N GLU A 173 -20.08 15.21 -1.41
CA GLU A 173 -21.16 14.80 -0.49
C GLU A 173 -21.22 13.27 -0.35
N GLY A 174 -21.46 12.81 0.89
CA GLY A 174 -21.46 11.39 1.23
C GLY A 174 -20.12 10.89 1.79
N HIS A 175 -19.71 9.70 1.35
CA HIS A 175 -18.48 9.00 1.78
C HIS A 175 -17.60 8.62 0.60
N GLU A 176 -17.78 9.33 -0.51
CA GLU A 176 -17.07 9.11 -1.75
C GLU A 176 -16.00 10.17 -1.95
N TRP A 177 -14.94 9.71 -2.57
CA TRP A 177 -13.83 10.49 -3.03
C TRP A 177 -13.95 10.50 -4.55
N ALA A 178 -14.31 11.64 -5.14
CA ALA A 178 -14.54 11.78 -6.58
C ALA A 178 -13.82 13.00 -7.17
N GLY A 179 -13.33 12.89 -8.41
CA GLY A 179 -12.61 13.96 -9.09
C GLY A 179 -11.21 14.25 -8.53
N GLY A 180 -10.55 15.22 -9.16
CA GLY A 180 -9.21 15.66 -8.83
C GLY A 180 -9.13 16.49 -7.55
N LEU A 181 -7.92 16.92 -7.20
CA LEU A 181 -7.73 17.86 -6.09
C LEU A 181 -8.14 19.27 -6.51
N GLU A 182 -9.12 19.85 -5.80
CA GLU A 182 -9.54 21.24 -5.97
C GLU A 182 -8.58 22.20 -5.25
N LEU A 183 -7.30 22.10 -5.59
CA LEU A 183 -6.20 22.91 -5.07
C LEU A 183 -5.26 23.28 -6.21
N GLU A 184 -4.91 24.56 -6.31
CA GLU A 184 -3.86 25.00 -7.24
C GLU A 184 -2.46 24.71 -6.67
N MET A 185 -2.31 24.86 -5.34
CA MET A 185 -1.08 24.60 -4.61
C MET A 185 -1.35 23.75 -3.36
N VAL A 186 -0.43 22.85 -3.04
CA VAL A 186 -0.49 22.10 -1.78
C VAL A 186 -0.25 23.00 -0.56
N PRO A 187 -0.92 22.74 0.58
CA PRO A 187 -0.79 23.56 1.79
C PRO A 187 0.54 23.36 2.53
N VAL A 188 1.26 22.29 2.22
CA VAL A 188 2.56 21.95 2.83
C VAL A 188 3.57 21.76 1.71
N LYS A 189 4.73 22.41 1.82
CA LYS A 189 5.81 22.27 0.85
C LYS A 189 6.16 20.78 0.65
N PRO A 190 6.20 20.28 -0.58
CA PRO A 190 6.60 18.90 -0.85
C PRO A 190 8.11 18.73 -0.68
N ASP A 191 8.53 17.50 -0.39
CA ASP A 191 9.94 17.14 -0.27
C ASP A 191 10.64 17.12 -1.64
N ALA A 192 9.89 16.77 -2.69
CA ALA A 192 10.35 16.83 -4.07
C ALA A 192 9.25 17.34 -5.02
N GLY A 193 9.68 18.07 -6.05
CA GLY A 193 8.80 18.57 -7.11
C GLY A 193 8.14 19.92 -6.82
N PRO A 194 7.21 20.35 -7.70
CA PRO A 194 6.51 21.63 -7.60
C PRO A 194 5.52 21.65 -6.44
N GLN A 195 5.18 22.84 -5.95
CA GLN A 195 4.06 23.02 -5.02
C GLN A 195 2.71 23.06 -5.76
N GLU A 196 2.74 23.38 -7.04
CA GLU A 196 1.60 23.37 -7.94
C GLU A 196 1.07 21.95 -8.15
N VAL A 197 -0.25 21.80 -8.08
CA VAL A 197 -0.94 20.51 -8.21
C VAL A 197 -1.68 20.44 -9.53
N SER A 198 -1.48 19.36 -10.27
CA SER A 198 -2.33 19.04 -11.41
C SER A 198 -3.57 18.30 -10.91
N LYS A 199 -4.78 18.77 -11.25
CA LYS A 199 -6.04 18.09 -10.90
C LYS A 199 -6.07 16.64 -11.38
N ALA A 200 -5.54 16.39 -12.58
CA ALA A 200 -5.50 15.07 -13.20
C ALA A 200 -4.52 14.09 -12.53
N LYS A 201 -3.50 14.58 -11.81
CA LYS A 201 -2.44 13.76 -11.20
C LYS A 201 -2.52 13.70 -9.67
N GLY A 202 -2.84 14.81 -9.03
CA GLY A 202 -2.81 14.99 -7.58
C GLY A 202 -1.38 15.01 -7.01
N VAL A 203 -1.20 14.38 -5.86
CA VAL A 203 0.08 14.28 -5.13
C VAL A 203 0.49 12.82 -4.93
N VAL A 204 1.77 12.57 -4.62
CA VAL A 204 2.28 11.22 -4.32
C VAL A 204 2.97 11.21 -2.95
N ALA A 205 2.73 10.17 -2.15
CA ALA A 205 3.50 9.88 -0.95
C ALA A 205 4.43 8.68 -1.19
N VAL A 206 5.72 8.80 -0.88
CA VAL A 206 6.73 7.75 -1.06
C VAL A 206 7.44 7.53 0.25
N GLY A 207 7.59 6.29 0.69
CA GLY A 207 8.24 6.02 1.96
C GLY A 207 8.94 4.69 2.03
N ALA A 208 9.61 4.47 3.15
CA ALA A 208 10.23 3.21 3.50
C ALA A 208 9.93 2.86 4.96
N CYS A 209 9.53 1.63 5.24
CA CYS A 209 9.30 1.15 6.60
C CYS A 209 9.49 -0.36 6.70
N GLY A 210 9.42 -0.89 7.93
CA GLY A 210 9.28 -2.32 8.16
C GLY A 210 8.04 -2.91 7.47
N TRP A 211 7.92 -4.23 7.48
CA TRP A 211 6.80 -4.88 6.80
C TRP A 211 5.45 -4.46 7.40
N VAL A 212 4.51 -4.05 6.54
CA VAL A 212 3.12 -3.74 6.92
C VAL A 212 2.19 -4.73 6.24
N SER A 213 1.29 -5.32 7.02
CA SER A 213 0.22 -6.18 6.51
C SER A 213 -1.12 -5.46 6.59
N ASN A 214 -1.99 -5.68 5.60
CA ASN A 214 -3.35 -5.14 5.63
C ASN A 214 -4.34 -6.28 5.86
N TYR A 215 -5.22 -6.13 6.84
CA TYR A 215 -6.28 -7.09 7.16
C TYR A 215 -7.62 -6.35 7.23
N ASN A 216 -8.51 -6.63 6.29
CA ASN A 216 -9.81 -5.95 6.21
C ASN A 216 -10.88 -6.84 6.82
N VAL A 217 -11.75 -6.26 7.64
CA VAL A 217 -12.87 -6.97 8.28
C VAL A 217 -14.20 -6.38 7.81
N PRO A 218 -15.02 -7.12 7.03
CA PRO A 218 -16.31 -6.63 6.55
C PRO A 218 -17.35 -6.63 7.67
N VAL A 219 -18.17 -5.58 7.71
CA VAL A 219 -19.26 -5.40 8.68
C VAL A 219 -20.54 -5.11 7.92
N ARG A 220 -21.60 -5.90 8.16
CA ARG A 220 -22.90 -5.67 7.52
C ARG A 220 -23.63 -4.53 8.22
N SER A 221 -23.55 -3.33 7.63
CA SER A 221 -24.15 -2.12 8.17
C SER A 221 -24.18 -1.00 7.13
N ASN A 222 -25.16 -0.10 7.24
CA ASN A 222 -25.14 1.21 6.57
C ASN A 222 -24.79 2.35 7.56
N ASP A 223 -24.65 2.04 8.85
CA ASP A 223 -24.28 3.03 9.87
C ASP A 223 -22.76 3.21 9.94
N LEU A 224 -22.24 4.06 9.05
CA LEU A 224 -20.82 4.38 9.05
C LEU A 224 -20.36 5.07 10.33
N LYS A 225 -21.24 5.76 11.06
CA LYS A 225 -20.85 6.38 12.33
C LYS A 225 -20.58 5.30 13.39
N ALA A 226 -21.42 4.27 13.46
CA ALA A 226 -21.19 3.12 14.35
C ALA A 226 -19.91 2.38 14.00
N VAL A 227 -19.71 2.04 12.73
CA VAL A 227 -18.49 1.32 12.31
C VAL A 227 -17.23 2.18 12.51
N ARG A 228 -17.30 3.51 12.34
CA ARG A 228 -16.19 4.43 12.68
C ARG A 228 -15.85 4.43 14.17
N ARG A 229 -16.84 4.40 15.07
CA ARG A 229 -16.59 4.28 16.52
C ARG A 229 -15.89 2.97 16.85
N MET A 230 -16.36 1.86 16.27
CA MET A 230 -15.75 0.55 16.42
C MET A 230 -14.32 0.52 15.88
N ALA A 231 -14.09 0.98 14.66
CA ALA A 231 -12.76 1.07 14.06
C ALA A 231 -11.81 1.87 14.97
N ARG A 232 -12.23 3.05 15.44
CA ARG A 232 -11.43 3.86 16.36
C ARG A 232 -11.04 3.08 17.62
N LYS A 233 -11.99 2.43 18.30
CA LYS A 233 -11.73 1.60 19.50
C LYS A 233 -10.77 0.44 19.21
N ALA A 234 -10.74 -0.09 17.98
CA ALA A 234 -9.81 -1.14 17.59
C ALA A 234 -8.38 -0.63 17.30
N SER A 235 -8.22 0.64 16.87
CA SER A 235 -6.91 1.24 16.59
C SER A 235 -6.12 1.58 17.86
N GLU A 236 -4.79 1.57 17.78
CA GLU A 236 -3.90 2.03 18.85
C GLU A 236 -4.27 3.43 19.33
N ARG A 237 -4.52 4.36 18.40
CA ARG A 237 -4.90 5.74 18.71
C ARG A 237 -6.22 5.85 19.51
N GLY A 238 -7.08 4.85 19.44
CA GLY A 238 -8.30 4.77 20.24
C GLY A 238 -8.20 3.87 21.46
N GLY A 239 -7.00 3.43 21.83
CA GLY A 239 -6.75 2.55 22.98
C GLY A 239 -6.94 1.05 22.69
N GLY A 240 -7.00 0.68 21.41
CA GLY A 240 -7.10 -0.71 20.95
C GLY A 240 -5.76 -1.42 20.86
N LEU A 241 -5.58 -2.24 19.82
CA LEU A 241 -4.36 -3.01 19.62
C LEU A 241 -3.18 -2.10 19.29
N ALA A 242 -2.04 -2.34 19.94
CA ALA A 242 -0.79 -1.68 19.61
C ALA A 242 -0.36 -2.01 18.17
N SER A 243 0.29 -1.05 17.51
CA SER A 243 0.73 -1.14 16.11
C SER A 243 -0.39 -1.42 15.09
N VAL A 244 -1.66 -1.14 15.43
CA VAL A 244 -2.80 -1.25 14.52
C VAL A 244 -3.39 0.12 14.24
N GLN A 245 -3.47 0.45 12.95
CA GLN A 245 -4.27 1.57 12.46
C GLN A 245 -5.52 1.03 11.77
N THR A 246 -6.65 1.71 11.93
CA THR A 246 -7.91 1.28 11.32
C THR A 246 -8.60 2.44 10.62
N MET A 247 -9.44 2.11 9.65
CA MET A 247 -10.34 3.05 9.00
C MET A 247 -11.63 2.32 8.61
N ALA A 248 -12.77 2.98 8.86
CA ALA A 248 -14.07 2.47 8.41
C ALA A 248 -14.37 3.04 7.01
N LEU A 249 -14.56 2.15 6.04
CA LEU A 249 -14.78 2.50 4.63
C LEU A 249 -15.99 1.77 4.07
N VAL A 250 -16.81 2.46 3.29
CA VAL A 250 -17.94 1.84 2.58
C VAL A 250 -17.38 0.87 1.54
N HIS A 251 -17.92 -0.34 1.44
CA HIS A 251 -17.43 -1.38 0.54
C HIS A 251 -18.60 -2.09 -0.15
N GLY A 252 -19.27 -1.38 -1.06
CA GLY A 252 -20.50 -1.85 -1.68
C GLY A 252 -21.75 -1.65 -0.82
N GLU A 253 -22.88 -2.19 -1.28
CA GLU A 253 -24.17 -1.99 -0.63
C GLU A 253 -24.29 -2.78 0.69
N GLY A 254 -24.66 -2.09 1.77
CA GLY A 254 -24.89 -2.73 3.06
C GLY A 254 -23.64 -3.25 3.77
N VAL A 255 -22.44 -2.95 3.26
CA VAL A 255 -21.17 -3.39 3.83
C VAL A 255 -20.24 -2.20 4.05
N ILE A 256 -19.66 -2.17 5.24
CA ILE A 256 -18.59 -1.25 5.61
C ILE A 256 -17.44 -2.10 6.13
N GLU A 257 -16.26 -1.91 5.58
CA GLU A 257 -15.06 -2.58 6.09
C GLU A 257 -14.39 -1.75 7.18
N VAL A 258 -13.91 -2.44 8.21
CA VAL A 258 -12.83 -1.94 9.04
C VAL A 258 -11.53 -2.38 8.38
N ALA A 259 -10.94 -1.49 7.58
CA ALA A 259 -9.65 -1.70 6.96
C ALA A 259 -8.54 -1.48 8.00
N CYS A 260 -7.70 -2.48 8.25
CA CYS A 260 -6.65 -2.42 9.26
C CYS A 260 -5.26 -2.49 8.63
N ASN A 261 -4.38 -1.57 9.01
CA ASN A 261 -2.94 -1.67 8.75
C ASN A 261 -2.25 -2.16 10.02
N LEU A 262 -1.59 -3.30 9.93
CA LEU A 262 -0.79 -3.92 10.99
C LEU A 262 0.64 -3.47 10.76
N LEU A 263 1.06 -2.44 11.50
CA LEU A 263 2.35 -1.77 11.34
C LEU A 263 3.52 -2.63 11.84
N ASN A 264 3.24 -3.59 12.72
CA ASN A 264 4.20 -4.59 13.18
C ASN A 264 3.55 -5.99 13.20
N PRO A 265 3.47 -6.67 12.05
CA PRO A 265 2.77 -7.95 11.93
C PRO A 265 3.50 -9.12 12.61
N SER A 266 4.68 -8.88 13.20
CA SER A 266 5.34 -9.85 14.09
C SER A 266 4.75 -9.87 15.50
N GLN A 267 4.04 -8.81 15.90
CA GLN A 267 3.47 -8.64 17.23
C GLN A 267 1.95 -8.77 17.26
N VAL A 268 1.29 -8.50 16.14
CA VAL A 268 -0.16 -8.56 16.02
C VAL A 268 -0.54 -9.20 14.69
N GLY A 269 -1.41 -10.21 14.75
CA GLY A 269 -1.96 -10.88 13.58
C GLY A 269 -3.40 -10.49 13.27
N GLY A 270 -3.86 -10.95 12.11
CA GLY A 270 -5.24 -10.82 11.67
C GLY A 270 -6.25 -11.51 12.60
N ASP A 271 -5.85 -12.58 13.31
CA ASP A 271 -6.76 -13.27 14.24
C ASP A 271 -7.04 -12.43 15.49
N GLU A 272 -6.04 -11.72 16.04
CA GLU A 272 -6.25 -10.78 17.14
C GLU A 272 -7.11 -9.60 16.71
N VAL A 273 -6.87 -9.06 15.51
CA VAL A 273 -7.68 -8.00 14.90
C VAL A 273 -9.13 -8.47 14.71
N GLN A 274 -9.32 -9.67 14.15
CA GLN A 274 -10.63 -10.29 13.94
C GLN A 274 -11.38 -10.43 15.27
N GLY A 275 -10.76 -11.04 16.28
CA GLY A 275 -11.39 -11.27 17.58
C GLY A 275 -11.78 -9.97 18.29
N LEU A 276 -10.95 -8.93 18.18
CA LEU A 276 -11.28 -7.61 18.73
C LEU A 276 -12.47 -6.97 18.01
N ILE A 277 -12.47 -6.96 16.67
CA ILE A 277 -13.54 -6.34 15.90
C ILE A 277 -14.86 -7.10 16.09
N GLU A 278 -14.84 -8.43 16.16
CA GLU A 278 -16.04 -9.21 16.49
C GLU A 278 -16.60 -8.88 17.87
N ARG A 279 -15.73 -8.71 18.88
CA ARG A 279 -16.16 -8.31 20.22
C ARG A 279 -16.80 -6.93 20.21
N LEU A 280 -16.14 -5.94 19.61
CA LEU A 280 -16.67 -4.58 19.51
C LEU A 280 -17.95 -4.52 18.66
N GLY A 281 -18.04 -5.37 17.63
CA GLY A 281 -19.23 -5.51 16.80
C GLY A 281 -20.42 -6.01 17.61
N ARG A 282 -20.23 -7.03 18.46
CA ARG A 282 -21.28 -7.49 19.38
C ARG A 282 -21.76 -6.40 20.34
N GLU A 283 -20.84 -5.59 20.87
CA GLU A 283 -21.18 -4.46 21.76
C GLU A 283 -22.04 -3.39 21.07
N GLU A 284 -21.83 -3.15 19.77
CA GLU A 284 -22.60 -2.18 18.99
C GLU A 284 -23.81 -2.84 18.25
N GLY A 285 -24.04 -4.14 18.43
CA GLY A 285 -25.13 -4.88 17.77
C GLY A 285 -24.91 -5.11 16.25
N LEU A 286 -23.67 -5.12 15.79
CA LEU A 286 -23.29 -5.24 14.38
C LEU A 286 -22.87 -6.67 14.02
N LEU A 287 -23.23 -7.09 12.80
CA LEU A 287 -22.80 -8.37 12.24
C LEU A 287 -21.44 -8.22 11.56
N VAL A 288 -20.42 -8.84 12.15
CA VAL A 288 -19.03 -8.84 11.66
C VAL A 288 -18.77 -10.12 10.86
N GLY A 289 -18.25 -9.98 9.64
CA GLY A 289 -17.84 -11.09 8.79
C GLY A 289 -16.39 -11.51 9.03
N LYS A 290 -15.95 -12.59 8.36
CA LYS A 290 -14.55 -13.03 8.41
C LYS A 290 -13.69 -12.08 7.58
N GLY A 291 -12.65 -11.53 8.21
CA GLY A 291 -11.67 -10.69 7.55
C GLY A 291 -10.66 -11.47 6.72
N TYR A 292 -9.91 -10.73 5.90
CA TYR A 292 -8.97 -11.27 4.93
C TYR A 292 -7.75 -10.35 4.79
N TYR A 293 -6.60 -10.93 4.43
CA TYR A 293 -5.42 -10.16 4.06
C TYR A 293 -5.49 -9.71 2.60
N THR A 294 -5.00 -8.50 2.30
CA THR A 294 -4.92 -7.99 0.92
C THR A 294 -3.59 -8.31 0.23
N ASP A 295 -2.65 -8.92 0.94
CA ASP A 295 -1.29 -9.20 0.48
C ASP A 295 -0.72 -10.40 1.22
N TYR A 296 0.44 -10.88 0.78
CA TYR A 296 1.10 -12.05 1.34
C TYR A 296 2.08 -11.70 2.47
N THR A 297 2.53 -12.71 3.22
CA THR A 297 3.61 -12.55 4.20
C THR A 297 4.97 -12.33 3.51
N PRO A 298 5.99 -11.79 4.21
CA PRO A 298 7.33 -11.62 3.63
C PRO A 298 7.87 -12.91 2.99
N ASP A 299 7.75 -14.05 3.68
CA ASP A 299 8.27 -15.33 3.19
C ASP A 299 7.54 -15.81 1.93
N GLN A 300 6.22 -15.64 1.90
CA GLN A 300 5.41 -15.97 0.72
C GLN A 300 5.76 -15.06 -0.46
N ILE A 301 6.02 -13.78 -0.21
CA ILE A 301 6.45 -12.83 -1.24
C ILE A 301 7.82 -13.23 -1.83
N VAL A 302 8.79 -13.57 -0.98
CA VAL A 302 10.10 -14.06 -1.43
C VAL A 302 9.96 -15.34 -2.23
N GLN A 303 9.19 -16.32 -1.74
CA GLN A 303 8.98 -17.59 -2.45
C GLN A 303 8.37 -17.37 -3.84
N ARG A 304 7.31 -16.57 -3.93
CA ARG A 304 6.65 -16.26 -5.21
C ARG A 304 7.58 -15.55 -6.19
N TYR A 305 8.43 -14.65 -5.69
CA TYR A 305 9.45 -14.00 -6.52
C TYR A 305 10.44 -15.02 -7.11
N MET A 306 10.95 -15.94 -6.28
CA MET A 306 11.87 -16.98 -6.73
C MET A 306 11.24 -17.94 -7.73
N ASP A 307 9.97 -18.31 -7.51
CA ASP A 307 9.22 -19.14 -8.45
C ASP A 307 9.08 -18.43 -9.81
N LEU A 308 8.85 -17.11 -9.81
CA LEU A 308 8.77 -16.34 -11.06
C LEU A 308 10.12 -16.31 -11.80
N LEU A 309 11.23 -16.06 -11.08
CA LEU A 309 12.56 -16.04 -11.70
C LEU A 309 12.98 -17.42 -12.26
N SER A 310 12.56 -18.49 -11.61
CA SER A 310 12.88 -19.86 -12.05
C SER A 310 12.09 -20.28 -13.30
N ASN A 311 10.96 -19.62 -13.56
CA ASN A 311 10.05 -19.92 -14.68
C ASN A 311 10.16 -18.92 -15.84
N SER A 312 11.00 -17.89 -15.72
CA SER A 312 11.17 -16.80 -16.70
C SER A 312 12.34 -17.00 -17.67
#